data_AF-A0A1F6AFV4-F1
#
_entry.id   AF-A0A1F6AFV4-F1
#
_cell.length_a   1.000
_cell.length_b   1.000
_cell.length_c   1.000
_cell.angle_alpha   90.00
_cell.angle_beta   90.00
_cell.angle_gamma   90.00
#
_symmetry.space_group_name_H-M   'P 1'
#
loop_
_entity.id
_entity.type
_entity.pdbx_description
1 polymer ?
#
loop_
_entity_poly.entity_id
_entity_poly.type
_entity_poly.pdbx_seq_one_letter_code
_entity_poly.pdbx_strand_id
1 'polypeptide(L)'
;MIRNKNLFLKAVALRKAGKSYGEIRKTIGLSKATLSSWFTDKDWSKNIARRLSDNNRELTINRLLRLNSAKREQKLLRYESYRSEAREEYFSLKTNPLFIAGLAIYWGEGDKTENGRVSVINSDAKMLQTVASFYRNILKISEERLRAGMFIYPDIKKQSVLDYWSGALKIPKEQFIKTQLLPSRSTLTKRKVKFGICSLYFSDTKTQLKIKEWIRLLANDTRV
;
A
#
# COMPACT_ATOMS: atom_id res chain seq x y z
N MET A 1 -12.56 -41.91 36.19
CA MET A 1 -11.82 -43.18 36.26
C MET A 1 -10.97 -43.33 35.01
N ILE A 2 -9.63 -43.43 35.11
CA ILE A 2 -8.73 -43.47 33.94
C ILE A 2 -8.84 -44.86 33.30
N ARG A 3 -9.51 -44.93 32.13
CA ARG A 3 -9.79 -46.21 31.41
C ARG A 3 -8.55 -46.97 30.91
N ASN A 4 -7.33 -46.38 30.98
CA ASN A 4 -6.10 -47.06 30.57
C ASN A 4 -4.86 -46.50 31.31
N LYS A 5 -4.50 -47.14 32.43
CA LYS A 5 -3.40 -46.71 33.34
C LYS A 5 -2.03 -46.69 32.66
N ASN A 6 -1.77 -47.61 31.73
CA ASN A 6 -0.50 -47.67 30.99
C ASN A 6 -0.33 -46.46 30.05
N LEU A 7 -1.37 -46.13 29.28
CA LEU A 7 -1.35 -44.94 28.42
C LEU A 7 -1.22 -43.64 29.22
N PHE A 8 -1.81 -43.56 30.42
CA PHE A 8 -1.64 -42.41 31.30
C PHE A 8 -0.19 -42.24 31.77
N LEU A 9 0.45 -43.30 32.27
CA LEU A 9 1.85 -43.24 32.71
C LEU A 9 2.79 -42.86 31.57
N LYS A 10 2.57 -43.42 30.37
CA LYS A 10 3.31 -43.06 29.16
C LYS A 10 3.10 -41.59 28.78
N ALA A 11 1.86 -41.09 28.84
CA ALA A 11 1.56 -39.68 28.59
C ALA A 11 2.22 -38.74 29.61
N VAL A 12 2.27 -39.12 30.89
CA VAL A 12 2.95 -38.35 31.95
C VAL A 12 4.45 -38.26 31.66
N ALA A 13 5.09 -39.39 31.33
CA ALA A 13 6.51 -39.43 31.00
C ALA A 13 6.84 -38.53 29.81
N LEU A 14 6.07 -38.64 28.71
CA LEU A 14 6.24 -37.81 27.53
C LEU A 14 5.99 -36.32 27.83
N ARG A 15 4.97 -36.00 28.65
CA ARG A 15 4.67 -34.61 29.02
C ARG A 15 5.79 -34.01 29.85
N LYS A 16 6.28 -34.73 30.87
CA LYS A 16 7.42 -34.31 31.72
C LYS A 16 8.72 -34.17 30.91
N ALA A 17 8.91 -34.99 29.87
CA ALA A 17 9.99 -34.84 28.90
C ALA A 17 9.84 -33.60 27.99
N GLY A 18 8.80 -32.77 28.20
CA GLY A 18 8.61 -31.52 27.49
C GLY A 18 7.77 -31.62 26.22
N LYS A 19 7.13 -32.76 25.93
CA LYS A 19 6.31 -32.92 24.71
C LYS A 19 4.98 -32.17 24.81
N SER A 20 4.56 -31.53 23.72
CA SER A 20 3.24 -30.93 23.56
C SER A 20 2.14 -32.00 23.44
N TYR A 21 0.89 -31.63 23.68
CA TYR A 21 -0.23 -32.57 23.47
C TYR A 21 -0.35 -33.04 22.02
N GLY A 22 0.09 -32.22 21.06
CA GLY A 22 0.15 -32.61 19.65
C GLY A 22 1.17 -33.71 19.38
N GLU A 23 2.37 -33.60 19.97
CA GLU A 23 3.40 -34.64 19.88
C GLU A 23 2.98 -35.91 20.61
N ILE A 24 2.45 -35.79 21.84
CA ILE A 24 1.96 -36.95 22.60
C ILE A 24 0.87 -37.67 21.81
N ARG A 25 -0.11 -36.96 21.26
CA ARG A 25 -1.14 -37.53 20.38
C ARG A 25 -0.53 -38.31 19.22
N LYS A 26 0.49 -37.79 18.54
CA LYS A 26 1.16 -38.48 17.43
C LYS A 26 1.87 -39.76 17.90
N THR A 27 2.42 -39.76 19.11
CA THR A 27 3.18 -40.90 19.64
C THR A 27 2.29 -42.02 20.20
N ILE A 28 1.19 -41.70 20.87
CA ILE A 28 0.36 -42.69 21.59
C ILE A 28 -1.10 -42.74 21.14
N GLY A 29 -1.49 -41.95 20.14
CA GLY A 29 -2.83 -41.99 19.53
C GLY A 29 -3.96 -41.37 20.37
N LEU A 30 -3.69 -40.87 21.58
CA LEU A 30 -4.72 -40.25 22.43
C LEU A 30 -5.22 -38.93 21.86
N SER A 31 -6.52 -38.66 22.06
CA SER A 31 -7.10 -37.37 21.70
C SER A 31 -6.50 -36.22 22.52
N LYS A 32 -6.42 -35.02 21.93
CA LYS A 32 -5.99 -33.81 22.66
C LYS A 32 -6.92 -33.48 23.83
N ALA A 33 -8.21 -33.79 23.71
CA ALA A 33 -9.20 -33.59 24.78
C ALA A 33 -8.88 -34.46 26.00
N THR A 34 -8.49 -35.72 25.78
CA THR A 34 -8.05 -36.64 26.84
C THR A 34 -6.80 -36.12 27.54
N LEU A 35 -5.80 -35.67 26.77
CA LEU A 35 -4.57 -35.10 27.33
C LEU A 35 -4.85 -33.81 28.12
N SER A 36 -5.75 -32.95 27.63
CA SER A 36 -6.20 -31.75 28.33
C SER A 36 -6.83 -32.10 29.68
N SER A 37 -7.81 -33.01 29.67
CA SER A 37 -8.48 -33.47 30.90
C SER A 37 -7.50 -34.01 31.95
N TRP A 38 -6.40 -34.63 31.53
CA TRP A 38 -5.41 -35.18 32.46
C TRP A 38 -4.40 -34.18 33.00
N PHE A 39 -4.10 -33.11 32.27
CA PHE A 39 -2.90 -32.31 32.51
C PHE A 39 -3.16 -30.83 32.71
N THR A 40 -4.34 -30.31 32.37
CA THR A 40 -4.65 -28.86 32.44
C THR A 40 -4.56 -28.31 33.86
N ASP A 41 -5.03 -29.05 34.86
CA ASP A 41 -5.02 -28.59 36.26
C ASP A 41 -3.66 -28.74 36.95
N LYS A 42 -2.68 -29.38 36.29
CA LYS A 42 -1.37 -29.66 36.89
C LYS A 42 -0.40 -28.52 36.65
N ASP A 43 0.06 -27.85 37.69
CA ASP A 43 0.95 -26.69 37.56
C ASP A 43 2.28 -27.00 36.85
N TRP A 44 2.86 -28.18 37.10
CA TRP A 44 4.06 -28.61 36.36
C TRP A 44 3.80 -28.77 34.85
N SER A 45 2.59 -29.15 34.43
CA SER A 45 2.23 -29.22 33.01
C SER A 45 1.97 -27.82 32.42
N LYS A 46 1.39 -26.90 33.21
CA LYS A 46 1.25 -25.49 32.82
C LYS A 46 2.62 -24.83 32.60
N ASN A 47 3.62 -25.12 33.44
CA ASN A 47 4.99 -24.63 33.28
C ASN A 47 5.62 -25.13 31.96
N ILE A 48 5.41 -26.40 31.63
CA ILE A 48 5.89 -26.98 30.37
C ILE A 48 5.16 -26.34 29.18
N ALA A 49 3.86 -26.06 29.30
CA ALA A 49 3.10 -25.36 28.27
C ALA A 49 3.65 -23.95 28.02
N ARG A 50 3.96 -23.20 29.08
CA ARG A 50 4.59 -21.87 28.99
C ARG A 50 5.93 -21.92 28.27
N ARG A 51 6.86 -22.79 28.71
CA ARG A 51 8.16 -22.96 28.04
C ARG A 51 8.05 -23.33 26.56
N LEU A 52 7.12 -24.22 26.21
CA LEU A 52 6.88 -24.59 24.81
C LEU A 52 6.33 -23.41 23.99
N SER A 53 5.43 -22.63 24.59
CA SER A 53 4.88 -21.42 23.98
C SER A 53 5.96 -20.39 23.74
N ASP A 54 6.82 -20.14 24.72
CA ASP A 54 7.91 -19.15 24.64
C ASP A 54 8.92 -19.54 23.56
N ASN A 55 9.39 -20.79 23.57
CA ASN A 55 10.28 -21.30 22.54
C ASN A 55 9.65 -21.21 21.14
N ASN A 56 8.37 -21.57 21.01
CA ASN A 56 7.67 -21.48 19.73
C ASN A 56 7.49 -20.03 19.26
N ARG A 57 7.29 -19.10 20.20
CA ARG A 57 7.22 -17.66 19.94
C ARG A 57 8.56 -17.15 19.42
N GLU A 58 9.67 -17.48 20.08
CA GLU A 58 11.01 -17.11 19.61
C GLU A 58 11.33 -17.65 18.21
N LEU A 59 11.05 -18.93 17.97
CA LEU A 59 11.22 -19.55 16.65
C LEU A 59 10.36 -18.85 15.58
N THR A 60 9.11 -18.51 15.93
CA THR A 60 8.20 -17.78 15.04
C THR A 60 8.73 -16.39 14.73
N ILE A 61 9.18 -15.64 15.74
CA ILE A 61 9.78 -14.31 15.57
C ILE A 61 11.00 -14.39 14.66
N ASN A 62 11.93 -15.31 14.93
CA ASN A 62 13.13 -15.50 14.11
C ASN A 62 12.79 -15.85 12.66
N ARG A 63 11.80 -16.71 12.44
CA ARG A 63 11.31 -17.04 11.09
C ARG A 63 10.72 -15.81 10.40
N LEU A 64 9.88 -15.04 11.08
CA LEU A 64 9.28 -13.81 10.54
C LEU A 64 10.36 -12.77 10.19
N LEU A 65 11.37 -12.59 11.04
CA LEU A 65 12.49 -11.70 10.78
C LEU A 65 13.23 -12.11 9.50
N ARG A 66 13.58 -13.40 9.36
CA ARG A 66 14.24 -13.91 8.14
C ARG A 66 13.40 -13.69 6.88
N LEU A 67 12.10 -14.01 6.95
CA LEU A 67 11.18 -13.81 5.83
C LEU A 67 11.03 -12.33 5.45
N ASN A 68 10.94 -11.44 6.44
CA ASN A 68 10.83 -10.00 6.22
C ASN A 68 12.12 -9.42 5.64
N SER A 69 13.29 -9.88 6.08
CA SER A 69 14.59 -9.50 5.50
C SER A 69 14.68 -9.91 4.03
N ALA A 70 14.35 -11.17 3.70
CA ALA A 70 14.36 -11.64 2.31
C ALA A 70 13.36 -10.88 1.43
N LYS A 71 12.15 -10.60 1.93
CA LYS A 71 11.16 -9.77 1.22
C LYS A 71 11.65 -8.33 0.99
N ARG A 72 12.34 -7.75 1.98
CA ARG A 72 12.92 -6.41 1.88
C ARG A 72 14.01 -6.37 0.80
N GLU A 73 14.89 -7.36 0.78
CA GLU A 73 15.94 -7.48 -0.22
C GLU A 73 15.36 -7.59 -1.65
N GLN A 74 14.40 -8.50 -1.85
CA GLN A 74 13.71 -8.63 -3.15
C GLN A 74 12.99 -7.34 -3.57
N LYS A 75 12.41 -6.61 -2.61
CA LYS A 75 11.77 -5.32 -2.86
C LYS A 75 12.80 -4.27 -3.32
N LEU A 76 13.96 -4.22 -2.68
CA LEU A 76 15.03 -3.28 -3.05
C LEU A 76 15.56 -3.58 -4.45
N LEU A 77 15.84 -4.84 -4.78
CA LEU A 77 16.28 -5.24 -6.12
C LEU A 77 15.26 -4.84 -7.19
N ARG A 78 13.98 -5.04 -6.94
CA ARG A 78 12.89 -4.65 -7.84
C ARG A 78 12.76 -3.13 -7.99
N TYR A 79 12.97 -2.39 -6.91
CA TYR A 79 12.91 -0.91 -6.98
C TYR A 79 14.09 -0.35 -7.76
N GLU A 80 15.27 -0.96 -7.62
CA GLU A 80 16.43 -0.57 -8.40
C GLU A 80 16.24 -0.90 -9.88
N SER A 81 15.64 -2.04 -10.22
CA SER A 81 15.33 -2.34 -11.63
C SER A 81 14.40 -1.27 -12.24
N TYR A 82 13.38 -0.81 -11.50
CA TYR A 82 12.52 0.27 -11.96
C TYR A 82 13.24 1.60 -12.14
N ARG A 83 14.20 1.93 -11.27
CA ARG A 83 15.04 3.13 -11.42
C ARG A 83 15.95 3.02 -12.63
N SER A 84 16.51 1.83 -12.88
CA SER A 84 17.33 1.59 -14.06
C SER A 84 16.55 1.81 -15.35
N GLU A 85 15.35 1.21 -15.45
CA GLU A 85 14.46 1.47 -16.59
C GLU A 85 14.12 2.96 -16.74
N ALA A 86 13.85 3.66 -15.63
CA ALA A 86 13.58 5.09 -15.68
C ALA A 86 14.77 5.90 -16.22
N ARG A 87 16.01 5.54 -15.86
CA ARG A 87 17.21 6.21 -16.38
C ARG A 87 17.29 6.10 -17.90
N GLU A 88 17.01 4.92 -18.47
CA GLU A 88 16.98 4.71 -19.91
C GLU A 88 15.86 5.50 -20.59
N GLU A 89 14.64 5.41 -20.05
CA GLU A 89 13.47 6.14 -20.57
C GLU A 89 13.63 7.66 -20.49
N TYR A 90 14.35 8.18 -19.49
CA TYR A 90 14.60 9.61 -19.38
C TYR A 90 15.33 10.16 -20.60
N PHE A 91 16.39 9.49 -21.06
CA PHE A 91 17.18 9.99 -22.19
C PHE A 91 16.40 9.98 -23.51
N SER A 92 15.46 9.06 -23.68
CA SER A 92 14.58 9.05 -24.85
C SER A 92 13.43 10.05 -24.77
N LEU A 93 13.01 10.45 -23.56
CA LEU A 93 11.87 11.33 -23.33
C LEU A 93 12.25 12.78 -22.99
N LYS A 94 13.50 13.09 -22.61
CA LYS A 94 13.88 14.42 -22.08
C LYS A 94 13.69 15.60 -23.03
N THR A 95 13.55 15.37 -24.33
CA THR A 95 13.22 16.40 -25.32
C THR A 95 11.73 16.48 -25.63
N ASN A 96 10.91 15.57 -25.10
CA ASN A 96 9.47 15.56 -25.30
C ASN A 96 8.81 16.63 -24.40
N PRO A 97 8.12 17.63 -24.98
CA PRO A 97 7.55 18.74 -24.21
C PRO A 97 6.47 18.27 -23.22
N LEU A 98 5.68 17.25 -23.56
CA LEU A 98 4.65 16.70 -22.66
C LEU A 98 5.27 15.97 -21.47
N PHE A 99 6.38 15.25 -21.68
CA PHE A 99 7.13 14.62 -20.60
C PHE A 99 7.66 15.67 -19.63
N ILE A 100 8.36 16.69 -20.13
CA ILE A 100 8.93 17.76 -19.30
C ILE A 100 7.83 18.54 -18.56
N ALA A 101 6.75 18.93 -19.23
CA ALA A 101 5.63 19.61 -18.59
C ALA A 101 4.97 18.74 -17.52
N GLY A 102 4.74 17.46 -17.80
CA GLY A 102 4.17 16.51 -16.84
C GLY A 102 5.05 16.31 -15.60
N LEU A 103 6.36 16.19 -15.78
CA LEU A 103 7.32 16.11 -14.68
C LEU A 103 7.36 17.39 -13.86
N ALA A 104 7.42 18.56 -14.50
CA ALA A 104 7.47 19.84 -13.81
C ALA A 104 6.20 20.08 -12.98
N ILE A 105 5.02 19.79 -13.55
CA ILE A 105 3.75 19.88 -12.81
C ILE A 105 3.74 18.90 -11.65
N TYR A 106 4.14 17.63 -11.84
CA TYR A 106 4.18 16.67 -10.73
C TYR A 106 5.22 17.07 -9.67
N TRP A 107 6.32 17.69 -10.07
CA TRP A 107 7.33 18.19 -9.15
C TRP A 107 6.79 19.33 -8.28
N GLY A 108 6.01 20.27 -8.84
CA GLY A 108 5.37 21.34 -8.08
C GLY A 108 4.12 20.92 -7.29
N GLU A 109 3.18 20.24 -7.95
CA GLU A 109 1.79 20.03 -7.49
C GLU A 109 1.46 18.55 -7.20
N GLY A 110 2.41 17.64 -7.44
CA GLY A 110 2.21 16.21 -7.25
C GLY A 110 2.36 15.75 -5.80
N ASP A 111 1.56 14.76 -5.41
CA ASP A 111 1.64 14.11 -4.10
C ASP A 111 3.03 13.48 -3.87
N LYS A 112 3.58 13.73 -2.68
CA LYS A 112 4.93 13.31 -2.27
C LYS A 112 4.93 12.04 -1.42
N THR A 113 3.76 11.52 -1.03
CA THR A 113 3.65 10.32 -0.20
C THR A 113 4.19 9.06 -0.91
N GLU A 114 4.78 8.12 -0.15
CA GLU A 114 5.40 6.89 -0.67
C GLU A 114 4.50 5.65 -0.56
N ASN A 115 3.27 5.78 -1.04
CA ASN A 115 2.26 4.72 -1.00
C ASN A 115 1.88 4.19 -2.40
N GLY A 116 2.61 4.60 -3.45
CA GLY A 116 2.33 4.24 -4.84
C GLY A 116 1.21 5.05 -5.49
N ARG A 117 0.62 6.04 -4.82
CA ARG A 117 -0.35 6.96 -5.43
C ARG A 117 0.38 8.05 -6.22
N VAL A 118 0.03 8.18 -7.48
CA VAL A 118 0.47 9.30 -8.33
C VAL A 118 -0.72 10.22 -8.52
N SER A 119 -0.69 11.39 -7.89
CA SER A 119 -1.78 12.36 -7.99
C SER A 119 -1.29 13.78 -8.13
N VAL A 120 -1.98 14.56 -8.95
CA VAL A 120 -1.86 16.02 -9.00
C VAL A 120 -3.20 16.61 -8.61
N ILE A 121 -3.18 17.67 -7.81
CA ILE A 121 -4.37 18.40 -7.37
C ILE A 121 -4.28 19.84 -7.83
N ASN A 122 -5.30 20.35 -8.52
CA ASN A 122 -5.32 21.74 -8.95
C ASN A 122 -6.74 22.23 -9.24
N SER A 123 -6.92 23.55 -9.26
CA SER A 123 -8.16 24.20 -9.71
C SER A 123 -8.14 24.61 -11.19
N ASP A 124 -6.97 24.66 -11.83
CA ASP A 124 -6.82 24.95 -13.25
C ASP A 124 -7.06 23.68 -14.10
N ALA A 125 -8.10 23.73 -14.92
CA ALA A 125 -8.45 22.62 -15.79
C ALA A 125 -7.44 22.38 -16.91
N LYS A 126 -6.80 23.42 -17.46
CA LYS A 126 -5.78 23.26 -18.50
C LYS A 126 -4.56 22.53 -17.96
N MET A 127 -4.15 22.85 -16.72
CA MET A 127 -3.05 22.13 -16.07
C MET A 127 -3.39 20.65 -15.88
N LEU A 128 -4.59 20.33 -15.36
CA LEU A 128 -5.00 18.93 -15.17
C LEU A 128 -5.24 18.20 -16.50
N GLN A 129 -5.60 18.89 -17.58
CA GLN A 129 -5.64 18.32 -18.93
C GLN A 129 -4.24 17.93 -19.40
N THR A 130 -3.23 18.77 -19.19
CA THR A 130 -1.82 18.42 -19.46
C THR A 130 -1.39 17.20 -18.65
N VAL A 131 -1.74 17.13 -17.37
CA VAL A 131 -1.46 15.95 -16.51
C VAL A 131 -2.17 14.71 -17.05
N ALA A 132 -3.43 14.82 -17.47
CA ALA A 132 -4.17 13.70 -18.03
C ALA A 132 -3.53 13.20 -19.33
N SER A 133 -3.08 14.11 -20.21
CA SER A 133 -2.31 13.76 -21.41
C SER A 133 -0.98 13.10 -21.06
N PHE A 134 -0.26 13.60 -20.05
CA PHE A 134 0.97 12.99 -19.56
C PHE A 134 0.73 11.55 -19.08
N TYR A 135 -0.31 11.32 -18.27
CA TYR A 135 -0.67 10.00 -17.77
C TYR A 135 -1.04 9.03 -18.89
N ARG A 136 -1.82 9.46 -19.88
CA ARG A 136 -2.25 8.63 -21.02
C ARG A 136 -1.12 8.34 -22.00
N ASN A 137 -0.40 9.38 -22.42
CA ASN A 137 0.47 9.30 -23.58
C ASN A 137 1.91 8.94 -23.21
N ILE A 138 2.39 9.38 -22.06
CA ILE A 138 3.76 9.11 -21.61
C ILE A 138 3.79 7.93 -20.64
N LEU A 139 2.94 7.97 -19.60
CA LEU A 139 2.90 6.90 -18.59
C LEU A 139 2.09 5.67 -19.03
N LYS A 140 1.36 5.76 -20.16
CA LYS A 140 0.51 4.69 -20.70
C LYS A 140 -0.49 4.13 -19.70
N ILE A 141 -1.02 5.00 -18.82
CA ILE A 141 -2.07 4.63 -17.88
C ILE A 141 -3.40 4.57 -18.61
N SER A 142 -4.08 3.44 -18.47
CA SER A 142 -5.38 3.19 -19.08
C SER A 142 -6.51 3.97 -18.39
N GLU A 143 -7.56 4.29 -19.15
CA GLU A 143 -8.65 5.15 -18.67
C GLU A 143 -9.34 4.60 -17.42
N GLU A 144 -9.54 3.28 -17.36
CA GLU A 144 -10.19 2.59 -16.26
C GLU A 144 -9.36 2.58 -14.96
N ARG A 145 -8.09 2.97 -15.01
CA ARG A 145 -7.22 3.15 -13.84
C ARG A 145 -7.22 4.58 -13.32
N LEU A 146 -7.60 5.56 -14.14
CA LEU A 146 -7.67 6.96 -13.72
C LEU A 146 -8.82 7.16 -12.75
N ARG A 147 -8.61 7.96 -11.72
CA ARG A 147 -9.61 8.33 -10.73
C ARG A 147 -9.53 9.82 -10.50
N ALA A 148 -10.67 10.40 -10.12
CA ALA A 148 -10.75 11.79 -9.75
C ALA A 148 -11.35 11.95 -8.34
N GLY A 149 -10.90 13.01 -7.65
CA GLY A 149 -11.48 13.46 -6.39
C GLY A 149 -11.80 14.95 -6.49
N MET A 150 -12.94 15.37 -5.96
CA MET A 150 -13.36 16.77 -5.96
C MET A 150 -13.29 17.35 -4.57
N PHE A 151 -12.81 18.58 -4.46
CA PHE A 151 -12.86 19.38 -3.25
C PHE A 151 -13.73 20.60 -3.55
N ILE A 152 -14.89 20.65 -2.91
CA ILE A 152 -15.95 21.60 -3.23
C ILE A 152 -16.23 22.50 -2.03
N TYR A 153 -16.61 23.74 -2.32
CA TYR A 153 -17.01 24.69 -1.30
C TYR A 153 -18.53 24.65 -1.10
N PRO A 154 -19.07 25.03 0.08
CA PRO A 154 -20.50 24.95 0.36
C PRO A 154 -21.37 25.78 -0.60
N ASP A 155 -20.81 26.83 -1.20
CA ASP A 155 -21.48 27.70 -2.17
C ASP A 155 -21.56 27.13 -3.60
N ILE A 156 -21.02 25.93 -3.84
CA ILE A 156 -20.98 25.31 -5.18
C ILE A 156 -21.81 24.02 -5.20
N LYS A 157 -22.66 23.87 -6.22
CA LYS A 157 -23.41 22.62 -6.45
C LYS A 157 -22.45 21.50 -6.85
N LYS A 158 -22.46 20.39 -6.11
CA LYS A 158 -21.64 19.20 -6.39
C LYS A 158 -21.79 18.72 -7.85
N GLN A 159 -23.03 18.65 -8.35
CA GLN A 159 -23.31 18.13 -9.69
C GLN A 159 -22.66 18.97 -10.80
N SER A 160 -22.71 20.32 -10.69
CA SER A 160 -22.08 21.18 -11.69
C SER A 160 -20.56 21.05 -11.72
N VAL A 161 -19.94 20.78 -10.56
CA VAL A 161 -18.50 20.52 -10.46
C VAL A 161 -18.15 19.18 -11.11
N LEU A 162 -18.96 18.14 -10.85
CA LEU A 162 -18.78 16.82 -11.45
C LEU A 162 -18.88 16.86 -12.97
N ASP A 163 -19.92 17.52 -13.50
CA ASP A 163 -20.14 17.64 -14.95
C ASP A 163 -18.99 18.40 -15.61
N TYR A 164 -18.54 19.49 -14.99
CA TYR A 164 -17.39 20.27 -15.46
C TYR A 164 -16.11 19.44 -15.53
N TRP A 165 -15.71 18.79 -14.43
CA TRP A 165 -14.45 18.04 -14.40
C TRP A 165 -14.50 16.77 -15.23
N SER A 166 -15.65 16.10 -15.29
CA SER A 166 -15.85 14.93 -16.14
C SER A 166 -15.65 15.29 -17.62
N GLY A 167 -16.28 16.39 -18.08
CA GLY A 167 -16.09 16.89 -19.44
C GLY A 167 -14.67 17.39 -19.71
N ALA A 168 -14.09 18.16 -18.79
CA ALA A 168 -12.76 18.73 -18.96
C ALA A 168 -11.65 17.67 -19.04
N LEU A 169 -11.71 16.63 -18.20
CA LEU A 169 -10.69 15.58 -18.14
C LEU A 169 -11.02 14.35 -19.00
N LYS A 170 -12.25 14.29 -19.55
CA LYS A 170 -12.81 13.14 -20.25
C LYS A 170 -12.77 11.88 -19.38
N ILE A 171 -13.15 12.04 -18.11
CA ILE A 171 -13.21 10.94 -17.13
C ILE A 171 -14.67 10.62 -16.84
N PRO A 172 -15.11 9.35 -16.90
CA PRO A 172 -16.47 8.96 -16.54
C PRO A 172 -16.82 9.40 -15.12
N LYS A 173 -18.07 9.81 -14.89
CA LYS A 173 -18.53 10.34 -13.59
C LYS A 173 -18.36 9.31 -12.46
N GLU A 174 -18.44 8.02 -12.80
CA GLU A 174 -18.29 6.87 -11.92
C GLU A 174 -16.86 6.76 -11.35
N GLN A 175 -15.87 7.33 -12.04
CA GLN A 175 -14.47 7.36 -11.59
C GLN A 175 -14.16 8.53 -10.64
N PHE A 176 -15.15 9.39 -10.33
CA PHE A 176 -15.05 10.44 -9.31
C PHE A 176 -15.42 9.89 -7.93
N ILE A 177 -14.48 9.18 -7.31
CA ILE A 177 -14.77 8.33 -6.13
C ILE A 177 -14.78 9.07 -4.79
N LYS A 178 -14.34 10.34 -4.74
CA LYS A 178 -14.30 11.13 -3.51
C LYS A 178 -14.78 12.55 -3.77
N THR A 179 -15.64 13.05 -2.90
CA THR A 179 -15.98 14.47 -2.81
C THR A 179 -15.78 14.93 -1.38
N GLN A 180 -14.97 15.97 -1.18
CA GLN A 180 -14.68 16.54 0.13
C GLN A 180 -15.19 17.99 0.18
N LEU A 181 -15.92 18.33 1.24
CA LEU A 181 -16.31 19.71 1.50
C LEU A 181 -15.13 20.47 2.13
N LEU A 182 -14.82 21.63 1.59
CA LEU A 182 -13.86 22.58 2.15
C LEU A 182 -14.59 23.63 3.01
N PRO A 183 -13.91 24.28 3.95
CA PRO A 183 -14.44 25.45 4.65
C PRO A 183 -14.83 26.57 3.68
N SER A 184 -15.66 27.51 4.15
CA SER A 184 -16.05 28.67 3.33
C SER A 184 -14.84 29.48 2.85
N ARG A 185 -15.04 30.21 1.75
CA ARG A 185 -13.96 30.88 1.01
C ARG A 185 -14.23 32.35 0.77
N SER A 186 -13.15 33.12 0.65
CA SER A 186 -13.19 34.55 0.34
C SER A 186 -13.75 34.84 -1.06
N THR A 187 -14.25 36.05 -1.27
CA THR A 187 -14.77 36.52 -2.58
C THR A 187 -13.73 36.41 -3.69
N LEU A 188 -12.45 36.66 -3.40
CA LEU A 188 -11.37 36.50 -4.38
C LEU A 188 -11.24 35.03 -4.82
N THR A 189 -11.31 34.10 -3.87
CA THR A 189 -11.23 32.66 -4.14
C THR A 189 -12.44 32.17 -4.94
N LYS A 190 -13.64 32.72 -4.69
CA LYS A 190 -14.84 32.41 -5.48
C LYS A 190 -14.66 32.72 -6.96
N ARG A 191 -14.00 33.84 -7.30
CA ARG A 191 -13.72 34.22 -8.69
C ARG A 191 -12.75 33.26 -9.38
N LYS A 192 -11.71 32.81 -8.67
CA LYS A 192 -10.65 31.94 -9.19
C LYS A 192 -11.06 30.47 -9.29
N VAL A 193 -11.83 29.96 -8.31
CA VAL A 193 -12.08 28.52 -8.13
C VAL A 193 -13.56 28.19 -8.40
N LYS A 194 -14.11 28.62 -9.54
CA LYS A 194 -15.55 28.51 -9.83
C LYS A 194 -16.09 27.07 -9.74
N PHE A 195 -15.27 26.10 -10.15
CA PHE A 195 -15.63 24.68 -10.19
C PHE A 195 -14.90 23.85 -9.14
N GLY A 196 -14.54 24.44 -7.99
CA GLY A 196 -13.80 23.71 -6.95
C GLY A 196 -12.39 23.31 -7.40
N ILE A 197 -11.81 22.34 -6.69
CA ILE A 197 -10.48 21.79 -6.96
C ILE A 197 -10.65 20.31 -7.32
N CYS A 198 -9.87 19.82 -8.27
CA CYS A 198 -9.86 18.43 -8.67
C CYS A 198 -8.50 17.79 -8.39
N SER A 199 -8.51 16.55 -7.90
CA SER A 199 -7.34 15.68 -7.84
C SER A 199 -7.49 14.60 -8.89
N LEU A 200 -6.55 14.54 -9.84
CA LEU A 200 -6.45 13.48 -10.83
C LEU A 200 -5.35 12.51 -10.42
N TYR A 201 -5.67 11.22 -10.37
CA TYR A 201 -4.73 10.23 -9.86
C TYR A 201 -4.93 8.81 -10.39
N PHE A 202 -3.91 8.00 -10.17
CA PHE A 202 -3.93 6.54 -10.26
C PHE A 202 -2.96 5.97 -9.21
N SER A 203 -2.96 4.66 -9.03
CA SER A 203 -2.01 3.97 -8.13
C SER A 203 -1.12 3.02 -8.93
N ASP A 204 0.18 3.25 -8.84
CA ASP A 204 1.23 2.40 -9.39
C ASP A 204 2.59 2.72 -8.74
N THR A 205 3.10 1.81 -7.93
CA THR A 205 4.38 2.01 -7.25
C THR A 205 5.55 2.10 -8.23
N LYS A 206 5.52 1.34 -9.34
CA LYS A 206 6.58 1.38 -10.35
C LYS A 206 6.63 2.77 -10.97
N THR A 207 5.50 3.28 -11.43
CA THR A 207 5.41 4.59 -12.08
C THR A 207 5.76 5.73 -11.12
N GLN A 208 5.32 5.66 -9.86
CA GLN A 208 5.70 6.66 -8.85
C GLN A 208 7.22 6.74 -8.65
N LEU A 209 7.90 5.58 -8.57
CA LEU A 209 9.36 5.52 -8.45
C LEU A 209 10.06 6.05 -9.70
N LYS A 210 9.56 5.71 -10.90
CA LYS A 210 10.09 6.24 -12.17
C LYS A 210 9.99 7.76 -12.24
N ILE A 211 8.84 8.34 -11.91
CA ILE A 211 8.65 9.80 -11.89
C ILE A 211 9.64 10.49 -10.94
N LYS A 212 9.85 9.93 -9.74
CA LYS A 212 10.85 10.46 -8.80
C LYS A 212 12.27 10.43 -9.37
N GLU A 213 12.64 9.32 -10.03
CA GLU A 213 13.95 9.20 -10.67
C GLU A 213 14.10 10.17 -11.84
N TRP A 214 13.09 10.33 -12.68
CA TRP A 214 13.07 11.31 -13.76
C TRP A 214 13.18 12.74 -13.28
N ILE A 215 12.50 13.11 -12.19
CA ILE A 215 12.64 14.43 -11.56
C ILE A 215 14.08 14.64 -11.07
N ARG A 216 14.70 13.62 -10.45
CA ARG A 216 16.10 13.70 -10.02
C ARG A 216 17.05 13.95 -11.20
N LEU A 217 16.84 13.25 -12.31
CA LEU A 217 17.65 13.41 -13.53
C LEU A 217 17.42 14.78 -14.19
N LEU A 218 16.16 15.20 -14.32
CA LEU A 218 15.81 16.53 -14.84
C LEU A 218 16.44 17.64 -14.01
N ALA A 219 16.35 17.54 -12.68
CA ALA A 219 16.96 18.52 -11.78
C ALA A 219 18.48 18.62 -11.99
N ASN A 220 19.16 17.50 -12.23
CA ASN A 220 20.60 17.48 -12.52
C ASN A 220 20.90 18.11 -13.89
N ASP A 221 20.13 17.78 -14.94
CA ASP A 221 20.33 18.33 -16.28
C ASP A 221 20.09 19.86 -16.34
N THR A 222 19.24 20.39 -15.45
CA THR A 222 18.93 21.84 -15.38
C THR A 222 19.88 22.64 -14.49
N ARG A 223 20.75 21.99 -13.71
CA ARG A 223 21.76 22.68 -12.91
C ARG A 223 22.96 22.95 -13.81
N VAL A 224 23.16 24.22 -14.14
CA VAL A 224 24.37 24.74 -14.80
C VAL A 224 25.53 24.71 -13.82
#